data_AF-A0A2N8ZDH0-F1
#
_entry.id   AF-A0A2N8ZDH0-F1
#
_cell.length_a   1.000
_cell.length_b   1.000
_cell.length_c   1.000
_cell.angle_alpha   90.00
_cell.angle_beta   90.00
_cell.angle_gamma   90.00
#
_symmetry.space_group_name_H-M   'P 1'
#
loop_
_entity.id
_entity.type
_entity.pdbx_description
1 polymer ?
#
loop_
_entity_poly.entity_id
_entity_poly.type
_entity_poly.pdbx_seq_one_letter_code
_entity_poly.pdbx_strand_id
1 'polypeptide(L)'
;MANEFEEFFGLFDEMAASEEEAADQLQIPEDVFDENDINPPSLDTFPSEVQKETLRRIKVINFVEKRLEGGWTEKNLIPILGTVEQTLSLKPPSWRVLAGWKKLYFESGRDIKSLIPKHA
;
A
#
# COMPACT_ATOMS: atom_id res chain seq x y z
N MET A 1 59.63 25.67 24.99
CA MET A 1 59.31 25.22 23.62
C MET A 1 59.18 23.71 23.63
N ALA A 2 57.97 23.24 23.95
CA ALA A 2 57.39 21.95 23.58
C ALA A 2 55.89 22.22 23.75
N ASN A 3 55.15 22.36 22.64
CA ASN A 3 53.68 22.47 22.60
C ASN A 3 53.23 22.51 21.12
N GLU A 4 53.63 21.51 20.36
CA GLU A 4 53.08 21.24 19.01
C GLU A 4 52.88 19.73 18.85
N PHE A 5 53.80 18.94 19.42
CA PHE A 5 53.67 17.49 19.47
C PHE A 5 52.53 17.00 20.37
N GLU A 6 52.26 17.66 21.50
CA GLU A 6 51.14 17.28 22.38
C GLU A 6 49.77 17.70 21.83
N GLU A 7 49.70 18.80 21.07
CA GLU A 7 48.47 19.20 20.36
C GLU A 7 48.11 18.19 19.25
N PHE A 8 49.11 17.63 18.58
CA PHE A 8 48.93 16.59 17.57
C PHE A 8 48.39 15.27 18.15
N PHE A 9 48.87 14.85 19.33
CA PHE A 9 48.37 13.64 20.00
C PHE A 9 47.01 13.85 20.68
N GLY A 10 46.72 15.05 21.21
CA GLY A 10 45.40 15.38 21.75
C GLY A 10 44.30 15.40 20.67
N LEU A 11 44.63 15.86 19.45
CA LEU A 11 43.71 15.85 18.30
C LEU A 11 43.30 14.42 17.89
N PHE A 12 44.24 13.48 17.93
CA PHE A 12 43.97 12.09 17.53
C PHE A 12 43.13 11.35 18.58
N ASP A 13 43.31 11.68 19.86
CA ASP A 13 42.55 11.11 20.98
C ASP A 13 41.10 11.63 20.99
N GLU A 14 40.88 12.91 20.69
CA GLU A 14 39.54 13.51 20.53
C GLU A 14 38.80 12.94 19.32
N MET A 15 39.49 12.72 18.19
CA MET A 15 38.91 12.10 17.00
C MET A 15 38.53 10.64 17.26
N ALA A 16 39.37 9.88 17.97
CA ALA A 16 39.08 8.49 18.35
C ALA A 16 37.90 8.38 19.32
N ALA A 17 37.81 9.27 20.32
CA ALA A 17 36.67 9.32 21.23
C ALA A 17 35.36 9.68 20.51
N SER A 18 35.40 10.62 19.55
CA SER A 18 34.25 10.95 18.71
C SER A 18 33.85 9.81 17.78
N GLU A 19 34.79 8.98 17.31
CA GLU A 19 34.52 7.83 16.43
C GLU A 19 33.86 6.68 17.21
N GLU A 20 34.30 6.43 18.44
CA GLU A 20 33.66 5.48 19.36
C GLU A 20 32.23 5.93 19.74
N GLU A 21 32.03 7.22 20.06
CA GLU A 21 30.70 7.76 20.35
C GLU A 21 29.76 7.76 19.11
N ALA A 22 30.30 7.95 17.91
CA ALA A 22 29.52 7.88 16.67
C ALA A 22 29.15 6.43 16.29
N ALA A 23 30.00 5.45 16.60
CA ALA A 23 29.74 4.03 16.36
C ALA A 23 28.60 3.49 17.24
N ASP A 24 28.51 3.94 18.50
CA ASP A 24 27.41 3.56 19.40
C ASP A 24 26.06 4.17 18.99
N GLN A 25 26.05 5.33 18.33
CA GLN A 25 24.82 6.00 17.87
C GLN A 25 24.26 5.45 16.55
N LEU A 26 25.02 4.66 15.80
CA LEU A 26 24.61 4.06 14.52
C LEU A 26 24.14 2.60 14.65
N GLN A 27 24.02 2.07 15.88
CA GLN A 27 23.44 0.75 16.09
C GLN A 27 21.95 0.80 15.75
N ILE A 28 21.62 0.42 14.51
CA ILE A 28 20.25 0.13 14.10
C ILE A 28 19.74 -0.95 15.06
N PRO A 29 18.67 -0.73 15.83
CA PRO A 29 18.16 -1.74 16.74
C PRO A 29 17.90 -3.04 15.97
N GLU A 30 18.38 -4.17 16.49
CA GLU A 30 18.21 -5.48 15.85
C GLU A 30 16.74 -5.88 15.66
N ASP A 31 15.80 -5.21 16.35
CA ASP A 31 14.35 -5.42 16.20
C ASP A 31 13.72 -4.77 14.96
N VAL A 32 14.45 -3.91 14.23
CA VAL A 32 13.91 -3.17 13.08
C VAL A 32 13.64 -4.11 11.89
N PHE A 33 14.33 -5.25 11.84
CA PHE A 33 14.18 -6.25 10.80
C PHE A 33 13.58 -7.53 11.38
N ASP A 34 12.27 -7.52 11.63
CA ASP A 34 11.57 -8.76 11.95
C ASP A 34 11.49 -9.61 10.68
N GLU A 35 12.34 -10.63 10.59
CA GLU A 35 12.38 -11.59 9.47
C GLU A 35 11.04 -12.35 9.31
N ASN A 36 10.17 -12.28 10.32
CA ASN A 36 8.83 -12.85 10.32
C ASN A 36 7.74 -11.87 9.88
N ASP A 37 8.05 -10.60 9.60
CA ASP A 37 7.12 -9.66 8.99
C ASP A 37 6.97 -9.99 7.50
N ILE A 38 6.33 -11.14 7.22
CA ILE A 38 5.89 -11.55 5.90
C ILE A 38 4.74 -10.63 5.53
N ASN A 39 5.09 -9.40 5.15
CA ASN A 39 4.13 -8.45 4.64
C ASN A 39 3.55 -9.02 3.34
N PRO A 40 2.23 -9.22 3.24
CA PRO A 40 1.64 -9.76 2.02
C PRO A 40 1.98 -8.83 0.86
N PRO A 41 2.33 -9.38 -0.33
CA PRO A 41 2.84 -8.59 -1.45
C PRO A 41 1.94 -7.38 -1.73
N SER A 42 2.56 -6.23 -1.92
CA SER A 42 1.89 -4.99 -2.26
C SER A 42 1.35 -5.05 -3.69
N LEU A 43 0.37 -4.20 -4.00
CA LEU A 43 -0.32 -4.24 -5.29
C LEU A 43 0.64 -4.02 -6.48
N ASP A 44 1.68 -3.21 -6.28
CA ASP A 44 2.75 -2.93 -7.24
C ASP A 44 3.62 -4.14 -7.59
N THR A 45 3.59 -5.21 -6.78
CA THR A 45 4.30 -6.47 -7.05
C THR A 45 3.62 -7.28 -8.17
N PHE A 46 2.36 -7.00 -8.50
CA PHE A 46 1.60 -7.73 -9.51
C PHE A 46 1.82 -7.16 -10.92
N PRO A 47 1.54 -7.93 -12.00
CA PRO A 47 1.58 -7.42 -13.36
C PRO A 47 0.65 -6.21 -13.57
N SER A 48 1.03 -5.30 -14.48
CA SER A 48 0.28 -4.06 -14.74
C SER A 48 -1.20 -4.28 -15.04
N GLU A 49 -1.55 -5.37 -15.74
CA GLU A 49 -2.94 -5.70 -16.06
C GLU A 49 -3.75 -6.09 -14.81
N VAL A 50 -3.13 -6.83 -13.89
CA VAL A 50 -3.73 -7.18 -12.59
C VAL A 50 -3.93 -5.93 -11.73
N GLN A 51 -2.94 -5.03 -11.73
CA GLN A 51 -3.05 -3.74 -11.05
C GLN A 51 -4.20 -2.89 -11.61
N LYS A 52 -4.24 -2.72 -12.94
CA LYS A 52 -5.30 -1.94 -13.63
C LYS A 52 -6.69 -2.50 -13.35
N GLU A 53 -6.85 -3.82 -13.39
CA GLU A 53 -8.14 -4.46 -13.11
C GLU A 53 -8.54 -4.31 -11.64
N THR A 54 -7.59 -4.44 -10.71
CA THR A 54 -7.85 -4.20 -9.27
C THR A 54 -8.31 -2.75 -9.03
N LEU A 55 -7.61 -1.79 -9.64
CA LEU A 55 -7.98 -0.37 -9.60
C LEU A 55 -9.33 -0.10 -10.26
N ARG A 56 -9.66 -0.79 -11.35
CA ARG A 56 -10.97 -0.71 -11.99
C ARG A 56 -12.07 -1.18 -11.05
N ARG A 57 -11.88 -2.32 -10.37
CA ARG A 57 -12.88 -2.89 -9.43
C ARG A 57 -13.19 -1.93 -8.29
N ILE A 58 -12.17 -1.38 -7.63
CA ILE A 58 -12.37 -0.43 -6.52
C ILE A 58 -13.01 0.88 -7.00
N LYS A 59 -12.63 1.39 -8.19
CA LYS A 59 -13.27 2.58 -8.78
C LYS A 59 -14.76 2.38 -8.99
N VAL A 60 -15.17 1.23 -9.54
CA VAL A 60 -16.60 0.94 -9.75
C VAL A 60 -17.35 0.79 -8.43
N ILE A 61 -16.77 0.11 -7.44
CA ILE A 61 -17.38 -0.02 -6.09
C ILE A 61 -17.60 1.37 -5.49
N ASN A 62 -16.57 2.22 -5.46
CA ASN A 62 -16.65 3.56 -4.90
C ASN A 62 -17.63 4.45 -5.66
N PHE A 63 -17.70 4.31 -6.99
CA PHE A 63 -18.64 5.06 -7.82
C PHE A 63 -20.10 4.73 -7.47
N VAL A 64 -20.37 3.43 -7.29
CA VAL A 64 -21.69 2.92 -6.95
C VAL A 64 -22.06 3.29 -5.52
N GLU A 65 -21.17 3.06 -4.55
CA GLU A 65 -21.41 3.35 -3.14
C GLU A 65 -21.80 4.82 -2.92
N LYS A 66 -21.18 5.75 -3.65
CA LYS A 66 -21.51 7.20 -3.60
C LYS A 66 -22.87 7.58 -4.17
N ARG A 67 -23.49 6.72 -4.99
CA ARG A 67 -24.75 6.98 -5.71
C ARG A 67 -25.89 6.07 -5.27
N LEU A 68 -25.62 5.17 -4.34
CA LEU A 68 -26.56 4.17 -3.91
C LEU A 68 -27.48 4.74 -2.83
N GLU A 69 -28.73 5.00 -3.19
CA GLU A 69 -29.79 5.35 -2.24
C GLU A 69 -30.53 4.09 -1.80
N GLY A 70 -29.87 3.28 -0.95
CA GLY A 70 -30.45 2.05 -0.37
C GLY A 70 -29.50 0.86 -0.39
N GLY A 71 -30.07 -0.35 -0.54
CA GLY A 71 -29.30 -1.60 -0.53
C GLY A 71 -28.64 -1.93 -1.88
N TRP A 72 -27.64 -2.81 -1.84
CA TRP A 72 -26.95 -3.38 -3.01
C TRP A 72 -27.84 -4.43 -3.72
N THR A 73 -28.99 -3.99 -4.23
CA THR A 73 -29.95 -4.84 -4.92
C THR A 73 -29.84 -4.65 -6.44
N GLU A 74 -30.23 -5.67 -7.20
CA GLU A 74 -30.23 -5.61 -8.67
C GLU A 74 -30.94 -4.36 -9.21
N LYS A 75 -32.12 -4.05 -8.68
CA LYS A 75 -32.93 -2.88 -9.07
C LYS A 75 -32.19 -1.56 -8.89
N ASN A 76 -31.37 -1.44 -7.84
CA ASN A 76 -30.62 -0.22 -7.55
C ASN A 76 -29.29 -0.17 -8.34
N LEU A 77 -28.66 -1.32 -8.57
CA LEU A 77 -27.36 -1.39 -9.23
C LEU A 77 -27.45 -1.20 -10.74
N ILE A 78 -28.48 -1.75 -11.41
CA ILE A 78 -28.65 -1.64 -12.87
C ILE A 78 -28.61 -0.18 -13.38
N PRO A 79 -29.42 0.76 -12.85
CA PRO A 79 -29.42 2.14 -13.35
C PRO A 79 -28.07 2.82 -13.13
N ILE A 80 -27.41 2.57 -11.99
CA ILE A 80 -26.09 3.15 -11.69
C ILE A 80 -25.03 2.59 -12.64
N LEU A 81 -25.03 1.27 -12.87
CA LEU A 81 -24.10 0.60 -13.78
C LEU A 81 -24.23 1.08 -15.22
N GLY A 82 -25.45 1.46 -15.66
CA GLY A 82 -25.66 2.09 -16.97
C GLY A 82 -24.91 3.42 -17.14
N THR A 83 -24.64 4.14 -16.05
CA THR A 83 -23.91 5.42 -16.08
C THR A 83 -22.39 5.27 -15.97
N VAL A 84 -21.89 4.07 -15.63
CA VAL A 84 -20.46 3.80 -15.42
C VAL A 84 -19.66 3.99 -16.71
N GLU A 85 -20.18 3.52 -17.84
CA GLU A 85 -19.50 3.65 -19.14
C GLU A 85 -19.34 5.12 -19.54
N GLN A 86 -20.40 5.91 -19.34
CA GLN A 86 -20.42 7.33 -19.68
C GLN A 86 -19.54 8.17 -18.75
N THR A 87 -19.51 7.84 -17.45
CA THR A 87 -18.84 8.67 -16.44
C THR A 87 -17.38 8.30 -16.23
N LEU A 88 -17.07 7.00 -16.27
CA LEU A 88 -15.72 6.49 -15.99
C LEU A 88 -14.96 6.07 -17.26
N SER A 89 -15.62 6.00 -18.42
CA SER A 89 -15.05 5.44 -19.65
C SER A 89 -14.53 4.00 -19.45
N LEU A 90 -15.17 3.26 -18.56
CA LEU A 90 -14.84 1.87 -18.22
C LEU A 90 -15.98 0.96 -18.65
N LYS A 91 -15.64 -0.25 -19.13
CA LYS A 91 -16.64 -1.28 -19.39
C LYS A 91 -17.39 -1.62 -18.09
N PRO A 92 -18.72 -1.50 -18.01
CA PRO A 92 -19.47 -1.81 -16.80
C PRO A 92 -19.44 -3.33 -16.53
N PRO A 93 -19.24 -3.77 -15.28
CA PRO A 93 -19.48 -5.16 -14.90
C PRO A 93 -20.98 -5.47 -14.86
N SER A 94 -21.34 -6.75 -14.84
CA SER A 94 -22.71 -7.15 -14.50
C SER A 94 -22.98 -6.93 -13.01
N TRP A 95 -24.24 -6.73 -12.63
CA TRP A 95 -24.60 -6.52 -11.22
C TRP A 95 -24.16 -7.68 -10.32
N ARG A 96 -24.20 -8.92 -10.81
CA ARG A 96 -23.76 -10.12 -10.08
C ARG A 96 -22.25 -10.09 -9.82
N VAL A 97 -21.47 -9.70 -10.83
CA VAL A 97 -20.02 -9.57 -10.70
C VAL A 97 -19.66 -8.47 -9.69
N LEU A 98 -20.33 -7.32 -9.78
CA LEU A 98 -20.14 -6.23 -8.82
C LEU A 98 -20.52 -6.66 -7.40
N ALA A 99 -21.64 -7.38 -7.22
CA ALA A 99 -22.04 -7.90 -5.93
C ALA A 99 -21.00 -8.88 -5.34
N GLY A 100 -20.38 -9.71 -6.20
CA GLY A 100 -19.27 -10.57 -5.82
C GLY A 100 -18.04 -9.78 -5.35
N TRP A 101 -17.64 -8.75 -6.09
CA TRP A 101 -16.54 -7.87 -5.69
C TRP A 101 -16.83 -7.14 -4.38
N LYS A 102 -18.05 -6.61 -4.24
CA LYS A 102 -18.52 -5.96 -3.01
C LYS A 102 -18.44 -6.92 -1.83
N LYS A 103 -18.87 -8.17 -2.01
CA LYS A 103 -18.81 -9.18 -0.94
C LYS A 103 -17.37 -9.36 -0.47
N LEU A 104 -16.45 -9.65 -1.39
CA LEU A 104 -15.02 -9.82 -1.07
C LEU A 104 -14.43 -8.59 -0.37
N TYR A 105 -14.75 -7.40 -0.87
CA TYR A 105 -14.23 -6.15 -0.32
C TYR A 105 -14.75 -5.83 1.07
N PHE A 106 -16.04 -6.08 1.35
CA PHE A 106 -16.59 -5.78 2.67
C PHE A 106 -16.22 -6.85 3.71
N GLU A 107 -16.16 -8.12 3.31
CA GLU A 107 -15.75 -9.22 4.19
C GLU A 107 -14.27 -9.16 4.56
N SER A 108 -13.42 -8.57 3.71
CA SER A 108 -12.00 -8.33 4.00
C SER A 108 -11.74 -7.11 4.89
N GLY A 109 -12.78 -6.43 5.37
CA GLY A 109 -12.61 -5.18 6.11
C GLY A 109 -12.21 -3.99 5.22
N ARG A 110 -12.64 -4.01 3.94
CA ARG A 110 -12.34 -2.98 2.92
C ARG A 110 -10.88 -2.97 2.46
N ASP A 111 -10.24 -4.15 2.45
CA ASP A 111 -8.90 -4.31 1.89
C ASP A 111 -8.94 -4.35 0.35
N ILE A 112 -8.14 -3.50 -0.30
CA ILE A 112 -8.01 -3.47 -1.76
C ILE A 112 -7.42 -4.78 -2.29
N LYS A 113 -6.56 -5.46 -1.52
CA LYS A 113 -5.95 -6.73 -1.94
C LYS A 113 -6.99 -7.82 -2.18
N SER A 114 -8.15 -7.77 -1.53
CA SER A 114 -9.24 -8.75 -1.77
C SER A 114 -9.89 -8.62 -3.15
N LEU A 115 -9.63 -7.51 -3.86
CA LEU A 115 -10.14 -7.27 -5.22
C LEU A 115 -9.19 -7.75 -6.32
N ILE A 116 -8.00 -8.27 -5.97
CA ILE A 116 -7.04 -8.80 -6.93
C ILE A 116 -7.68 -9.98 -7.69
N PRO A 117 -7.64 -9.97 -9.04
CA PRO A 117 -8.06 -11.12 -9.86
C PRO A 117 -7.33 -12.41 -9.45
N LYS A 118 -8.08 -13.44 -9.04
CA LYS A 118 -7.52 -14.75 -8.66
C LYS A 118 -7.15 -15.62 -9.87
N HIS A 119 -7.77 -15.36 -11.00
CA HIS A 119 -7.50 -16.03 -12.28
C HIS A 119 -7.16 -14.91 -13.26
N ALA A 120 -5.87 -14.73 -13.52
CA ALA A 120 -5.34 -13.83 -14.53
C ALA A 120 -4.81 -14.68 -15.70
#